data_AF-A0A5B0S0P4-F1
#
_entry.id   AF-A0A5B0S0P4-F1
#
_cell.length_a   1.000
_cell.length_b   1.000
_cell.length_c   1.000
_cell.angle_alpha   90.00
_cell.angle_beta   90.00
_cell.angle_gamma   90.00
#
_symmetry.space_group_name_H-M   'P 1'
#
loop_
_entity.id
_entity.type
_entity.pdbx_description
1 polymer ?
#
loop_
_entity_poly.entity_id
_entity_poly.type
_entity_poly.pdbx_seq_one_letter_code
_entity_poly.pdbx_strand_id
1 'polypeptide(L)'
;MSSSPPPPRVHRREAGRDHRWDRDAINGGPSSLSILLNWLTTPGNYSRWNTPGNRDREPIGMEILELMENEGINHRHVWGINHRIQLLRRSYNTARDFIDHAQREPHIQDIIIMSYARRVCPHWDLLHPIMGPQATEIHEEHTTNHNDVDAMSKVSEHASTNTS
;
A
#
# COMPACT_ATOMS: atom_id res chain seq x y z
N MET A 1 40.90 -36.16 9.89
CA MET A 1 40.35 -34.88 10.41
C MET A 1 39.05 -34.63 9.69
N SER A 2 37.92 -34.93 10.32
CA SER A 2 36.59 -34.82 9.70
C SER A 2 35.98 -33.48 10.05
N SER A 3 35.84 -32.58 9.08
CA SER A 3 35.23 -31.27 9.26
C SER A 3 33.73 -31.37 9.04
N SER A 4 32.94 -31.20 10.11
CA SER A 4 31.48 -31.04 9.99
C SER A 4 31.14 -29.75 9.26
N PRO A 5 30.07 -29.73 8.43
CA PRO A 5 29.60 -28.50 7.81
C PRO A 5 28.96 -27.58 8.87
N PRO A 6 29.00 -26.25 8.69
CA PRO A 6 28.32 -25.34 9.59
C PRO A 6 26.81 -25.54 9.50
N PRO A 7 26.06 -25.41 10.60
CA PRO A 7 24.61 -25.50 10.56
C PRO A 7 24.04 -24.43 9.63
N PRO A 8 22.90 -24.68 8.95
CA PRO A 8 22.24 -23.67 8.15
C PRO A 8 21.95 -22.46 9.03
N ARG A 9 22.24 -21.26 8.50
CA ARG A 9 21.94 -19.99 9.14
C ARG A 9 20.43 -19.92 9.33
N VAL A 10 19.97 -20.32 10.51
CA VAL A 10 18.60 -20.09 10.96
C VAL A 10 18.41 -18.58 10.93
N HIS A 11 17.54 -18.08 10.05
CA HIS A 11 17.07 -16.70 10.08
C HIS A 11 16.48 -16.46 11.48
N ARG A 12 17.33 -15.91 12.34
CA ARG A 12 17.14 -15.83 13.77
C ARG A 12 16.19 -14.67 14.05
N ARG A 13 14.93 -15.04 14.31
CA ARG A 13 13.89 -14.27 15.03
C ARG A 13 13.25 -13.09 14.29
N GLU A 14 12.34 -13.39 13.38
CA GLU A 14 11.26 -12.46 12.97
C GLU A 14 9.91 -12.84 13.63
N ALA A 15 9.99 -13.45 14.82
CA ALA A 15 9.12 -14.57 15.14
C ALA A 15 8.25 -14.46 16.40
N GLY A 16 7.77 -13.25 16.72
CA GLY A 16 7.04 -13.03 17.98
C GLY A 16 5.55 -12.75 17.83
N ARG A 17 5.14 -12.02 16.78
CA ARG A 17 3.80 -11.41 16.72
C ARG A 17 2.95 -11.82 15.52
N ASP A 18 3.57 -12.38 14.48
CA ASP A 18 2.86 -12.82 13.26
C ASP A 18 2.65 -14.32 13.14
N HIS A 19 3.31 -15.09 14.00
CA HIS A 19 3.48 -16.56 13.95
C HIS A 19 2.21 -17.41 13.91
N ARG A 20 1.04 -16.78 14.04
CA ARG A 20 -0.26 -17.44 13.96
C ARG A 20 -1.01 -17.13 12.67
N TRP A 21 -0.70 -16.02 11.99
CA TRP A 21 -1.33 -15.62 10.73
C TRP A 21 -0.50 -16.05 9.52
N ASP A 22 0.80 -16.31 9.71
CA ASP A 22 1.72 -16.82 8.70
C ASP A 22 1.77 -18.37 8.61
N ARG A 23 1.15 -19.07 9.56
CA ARG A 23 1.31 -20.53 9.80
C ARG A 23 0.01 -21.30 9.91
N ASP A 24 -1.10 -20.70 9.52
CA ASP A 24 -2.43 -21.29 9.57
C ASP A 24 -2.94 -21.74 8.19
N ALA A 25 -2.03 -21.85 7.23
CA ALA A 25 -2.31 -22.42 5.92
C ALA A 25 -2.84 -23.85 6.04
N ILE A 26 -3.86 -24.17 5.25
CA ILE A 26 -4.48 -25.50 5.16
C ILE A 26 -4.14 -26.12 3.80
N ASN A 27 -3.79 -27.41 3.78
CA ASN A 27 -3.53 -28.17 2.55
C ASN A 27 -2.51 -27.56 1.57
N GLY A 28 -1.54 -26.79 2.07
CA GLY A 28 -0.54 -26.12 1.23
C GLY A 28 -1.04 -24.84 0.55
N GLY A 29 -2.24 -24.36 0.88
CA GLY A 29 -2.77 -23.07 0.46
C GLY A 29 -2.09 -21.86 1.13
N PRO A 30 -2.54 -20.64 0.84
CA PRO A 30 -2.01 -19.43 1.46
C PRO A 30 -2.42 -19.33 2.94
N SER A 31 -1.57 -18.70 3.75
CA SER A 31 -1.90 -18.39 5.15
C SER A 31 -2.85 -17.17 5.23
N SER A 32 -3.48 -16.94 6.39
CA SER A 32 -4.32 -15.75 6.59
C SER A 32 -3.58 -14.44 6.31
N LEU A 33 -2.31 -14.34 6.72
CA LEU A 33 -1.47 -13.18 6.47
C LEU A 33 -1.19 -12.98 4.98
N SER A 34 -0.97 -14.08 4.25
CA SER A 34 -0.72 -14.05 2.81
C SER A 34 -1.95 -13.57 2.05
N ILE A 35 -3.14 -14.10 2.41
CA ILE A 35 -4.43 -13.65 1.87
C ILE A 35 -4.63 -12.17 2.16
N LEU A 36 -4.37 -11.73 3.39
CA LEU A 36 -4.53 -10.34 3.81
C LEU A 36 -3.61 -9.39 3.03
N LEU A 37 -2.33 -9.74 2.90
CA LEU A 37 -1.36 -8.95 2.15
C LEU A 37 -1.74 -8.87 0.68
N ASN A 38 -2.11 -9.99 0.06
CA ASN A 38 -2.57 -10.03 -1.33
C ASN A 38 -3.80 -9.15 -1.56
N TRP A 39 -4.78 -9.22 -0.66
CA TRP A 39 -5.97 -8.37 -0.73
C TRP A 39 -5.60 -6.89 -0.61
N LEU A 40 -4.70 -6.52 0.33
CA LEU A 40 -4.27 -5.13 0.52
C LEU A 40 -3.48 -4.58 -0.68
N THR A 41 -2.65 -5.41 -1.31
CA THR A 41 -1.84 -5.03 -2.48
C THR A 41 -2.61 -5.04 -3.79
N THR A 42 -3.83 -5.58 -3.80
CA THR A 42 -4.71 -5.50 -4.96
C THR A 42 -5.11 -4.03 -5.20
N PRO A 43 -5.02 -3.50 -6.44
CA PRO A 43 -5.29 -2.11 -6.73
C PRO A 43 -6.63 -1.61 -6.17
N GLY A 44 -6.59 -0.49 -5.44
CA GLY A 44 -7.78 0.16 -4.87
C GLY A 44 -8.27 -0.41 -3.52
N ASN A 45 -7.91 -1.63 -3.13
CA ASN A 45 -8.43 -2.26 -1.91
C ASN A 45 -7.95 -1.56 -0.63
N TYR A 46 -6.66 -1.24 -0.51
CA TYR A 46 -6.18 -0.48 0.64
C TYR A 46 -6.84 0.91 0.73
N SER A 47 -7.02 1.61 -0.39
CA SER A 47 -7.72 2.89 -0.43
C SER A 47 -9.17 2.75 0.02
N ARG A 48 -9.87 1.69 -0.41
CA ARG A 48 -11.23 1.37 0.03
C ARG A 48 -11.30 1.18 1.56
N TRP A 49 -10.36 0.44 2.13
CA TRP A 49 -10.27 0.22 3.58
C TRP A 49 -9.84 1.47 4.38
N ASN A 50 -8.96 2.29 3.82
CA ASN A 50 -8.44 3.51 4.45
C ASN A 50 -9.26 4.76 4.11
N THR A 51 -10.46 4.62 3.55
CA THR A 51 -11.35 5.73 3.21
C THR A 51 -11.58 6.61 4.45
N PRO A 52 -11.23 7.91 4.40
CA PRO A 52 -11.43 8.82 5.51
C PRO A 52 -12.91 8.87 5.92
N GLY A 53 -13.16 8.84 7.23
CA GLY A 53 -14.54 8.86 7.76
C GLY A 53 -15.31 7.55 7.64
N ASN A 54 -14.77 6.53 6.94
CA ASN A 54 -15.40 5.21 6.95
C ASN A 54 -15.24 4.54 8.33
N ARG A 55 -16.33 4.57 9.10
CA ARG A 55 -16.41 3.91 10.42
C ARG A 55 -16.80 2.44 10.32
N ASP A 56 -17.44 2.05 9.22
CA ASP A 56 -17.91 0.70 9.01
C ASP A 56 -16.95 -0.07 8.07
N ARG A 57 -16.15 -0.92 8.70
CA ARG A 57 -15.21 -1.82 8.00
C ARG A 57 -15.67 -3.26 8.02
N GLU A 58 -16.92 -3.51 8.42
CA GLU A 58 -17.50 -4.84 8.44
C GLU A 58 -17.59 -5.45 7.03
N PRO A 59 -18.07 -4.74 5.98
CA PRO A 59 -18.17 -5.32 4.64
C PRO A 59 -16.82 -5.78 4.08
N ILE A 60 -15.77 -4.99 4.30
CA ILE A 60 -14.41 -5.33 3.87
C ILE A 60 -13.88 -6.53 4.64
N GLY A 61 -14.13 -6.58 5.95
CA GLY A 61 -13.71 -7.73 6.75
C GLY A 61 -14.47 -9.00 6.39
N MET A 62 -15.74 -8.91 5.98
CA MET A 62 -16.53 -10.04 5.49
C MET A 62 -15.99 -10.56 4.15
N GLU A 63 -15.67 -9.67 3.21
CA GLU A 63 -15.04 -10.05 1.93
C GLU A 63 -13.72 -10.80 2.14
N ILE A 64 -12.87 -10.30 3.04
CA ILE A 64 -11.60 -10.98 3.36
C ILE A 64 -11.85 -12.31 4.11
N LEU A 65 -12.87 -12.37 4.96
CA LEU A 65 -13.25 -13.60 5.66
C LEU A 65 -13.69 -14.68 4.67
N GLU A 66 -14.49 -14.33 3.67
CA GLU A 66 -14.90 -15.24 2.59
C GLU A 66 -13.69 -15.78 1.83
N LEU A 67 -12.70 -14.94 1.52
CA LEU A 67 -11.43 -15.40 0.92
C LEU A 67 -10.68 -16.40 1.81
N MET A 68 -10.70 -16.21 3.13
CA MET A 68 -10.07 -17.14 4.08
C MET A 68 -10.84 -18.46 4.18
N GLU A 69 -12.17 -18.41 4.22
CA GLU A 69 -13.04 -19.60 4.25
C GLU A 69 -12.93 -20.44 2.98
N ASN A 70 -12.79 -19.80 1.82
CA ASN A 70 -12.54 -20.48 0.53
C ASN A 70 -11.22 -21.26 0.52
N GLU A 71 -10.23 -20.82 1.30
CA GLU A 71 -8.94 -21.52 1.49
C GLU A 71 -8.98 -22.51 2.69
N GLY A 72 -10.16 -22.72 3.29
CA GLY A 72 -10.39 -23.65 4.40
C GLY A 72 -10.07 -23.08 5.79
N ILE A 73 -9.80 -21.78 5.91
CA ILE A 73 -9.43 -21.12 7.16
C ILE A 73 -10.67 -20.56 7.88
N ASN A 74 -11.35 -21.42 8.65
CA ASN A 74 -12.66 -21.10 9.24
C ASN A 74 -12.61 -20.53 10.68
N HIS A 75 -11.42 -20.29 11.24
CA HIS A 75 -11.24 -19.85 12.63
C HIS A 75 -11.03 -18.33 12.77
N ARG A 76 -11.13 -17.60 11.66
CA ARG A 76 -10.94 -16.15 11.60
C ARG A 76 -12.27 -15.43 11.78
N HIS A 77 -12.18 -14.16 12.15
CA HIS A 77 -13.35 -13.30 12.36
C HIS A 77 -13.07 -11.90 11.84
N VAL A 78 -14.10 -11.21 11.37
CA VAL A 78 -14.08 -9.84 10.82
C VAL A 78 -13.32 -8.86 11.72
N TRP A 79 -13.59 -8.89 13.03
CA TRP A 79 -12.89 -8.02 13.98
C TRP A 79 -11.38 -8.29 13.99
N GLY A 80 -10.98 -9.57 13.99
CA GLY A 80 -9.59 -9.97 13.98
C GLY A 80 -8.87 -9.54 12.70
N ILE A 81 -9.55 -9.65 11.56
CA ILE A 81 -9.05 -9.16 10.26
C ILE A 81 -8.82 -7.65 10.31
N ASN A 82 -9.82 -6.88 10.73
CA ASN A 82 -9.71 -5.43 10.83
C ASN A 82 -8.61 -4.99 11.81
N HIS A 83 -8.53 -5.63 12.97
CA HIS A 83 -7.46 -5.40 13.93
C HIS A 83 -6.09 -5.73 13.32
N ARG A 84 -5.98 -6.81 12.54
CA ARG A 84 -4.75 -7.21 11.88
C ARG A 84 -4.28 -6.18 10.84
N ILE A 85 -5.17 -5.67 10.00
CA ILE A 85 -4.82 -4.61 9.03
C ILE A 85 -4.37 -3.34 9.78
N GLN A 86 -5.01 -2.99 10.90
CA GLN A 86 -4.57 -1.88 11.73
C GLN A 86 -3.16 -2.08 12.30
N LEU A 87 -2.80 -3.29 12.72
CA LEU A 87 -1.45 -3.60 13.18
C LEU A 87 -0.40 -3.48 12.06
N LEU A 88 -0.72 -3.94 10.84
CA LEU A 88 0.14 -3.77 9.67
C LEU A 88 0.35 -2.28 9.34
N ARG A 89 -0.72 -1.49 9.35
CA ARG A 89 -0.63 -0.04 9.15
C ARG A 89 0.21 0.63 10.23
N ARG A 90 0.05 0.25 11.50
CA ARG A 90 0.84 0.79 12.60
C ARG A 90 2.32 0.46 12.46
N SER A 91 2.67 -0.79 12.14
CA SER A 91 4.08 -1.17 11.94
C SER A 91 4.70 -0.42 10.77
N TYR A 92 3.96 -0.26 9.67
CA TYR A 92 4.37 0.56 8.53
C TYR A 92 4.62 2.03 8.94
N ASN A 93 3.66 2.66 9.62
CA ASN A 93 3.80 4.04 10.08
C ASN A 93 5.01 4.20 11.00
N THR A 94 5.23 3.29 11.94
CA THR A 94 6.42 3.34 12.82
C THR A 94 7.72 3.23 12.02
N ALA A 95 7.78 2.36 11.02
CA ALA A 95 8.95 2.25 10.16
C ALA A 95 9.16 3.52 9.31
N ARG A 96 8.07 4.10 8.78
CA ARG A 96 8.09 5.34 8.00
C ARG A 96 8.55 6.53 8.84
N ASP A 97 7.99 6.71 10.04
CA ASP A 97 8.38 7.80 10.95
C ASP A 97 9.88 7.72 11.25
N PHE A 98 10.39 6.51 11.50
CA PHE A 98 11.81 6.29 11.70
C PHE A 98 12.66 6.68 10.47
N ILE A 99 12.23 6.29 9.26
CA ILE A 99 12.92 6.66 8.01
C ILE A 99 12.95 8.18 7.85
N ASP A 100 11.81 8.84 8.04
CA ASP A 100 11.69 10.29 7.91
C ASP A 100 12.62 11.01 8.90
N HIS A 101 12.76 10.48 10.12
CA HIS A 101 13.71 11.01 11.11
C HIS A 101 15.17 10.73 10.73
N ALA A 102 15.51 9.49 10.35
CA ALA A 102 16.87 9.09 10.06
C ALA A 102 17.45 9.74 8.80
N GLN A 103 16.62 10.01 7.79
CA GLN A 103 17.04 10.69 6.55
C GLN A 103 17.45 12.16 6.76
N ARG A 104 17.04 12.77 7.88
CA ARG A 104 17.47 14.12 8.26
C ARG A 104 18.86 14.15 8.90
N GLU A 105 19.41 12.98 9.26
CA GLU A 105 20.71 12.83 9.89
C GLU A 105 21.79 12.48 8.84
N PRO A 106 22.79 13.35 8.61
CA PRO A 106 23.69 13.24 7.45
C PRO A 106 24.67 12.05 7.49
N HIS A 107 24.64 11.21 8.53
CA HIS A 107 25.66 10.16 8.78
C HIS A 107 25.07 8.75 8.91
N ILE A 108 23.76 8.59 8.77
CA ILE A 108 23.12 7.27 8.83
C ILE A 108 23.02 6.72 7.42
N GLN A 109 23.64 5.56 7.19
CA GLN A 109 23.59 4.90 5.88
C GLN A 109 22.20 4.31 5.61
N ASP A 110 21.71 4.45 4.37
CA ASP A 110 20.41 3.91 3.94
C ASP A 110 20.22 2.43 4.27
N ILE A 111 21.29 1.62 4.17
CA ILE A 111 21.23 0.19 4.50
C ILE A 111 20.86 -0.06 5.97
N ILE A 112 21.33 0.79 6.89
CA ILE A 112 21.00 0.71 8.31
C ILE A 112 19.55 1.15 8.52
N ILE A 113 19.14 2.22 7.83
CA ILE A 113 17.77 2.73 7.90
C ILE A 113 16.79 1.64 7.45
N MET A 114 17.00 1.06 6.27
CA MET A 114 16.15 0.01 5.71
C MET A 114 16.19 -1.28 6.53
N SER A 115 17.35 -1.64 7.11
CA SER A 115 17.44 -2.81 8.00
C SER A 115 16.62 -2.64 9.28
N TYR A 116 16.51 -1.43 9.81
CA TYR A 116 15.62 -1.14 10.93
C TYR A 116 14.15 -1.14 10.48
N ALA A 117 13.85 -0.48 9.35
CA ALA A 117 12.49 -0.40 8.81
C ALA A 117 11.88 -1.80 8.59
N ARG A 118 12.62 -2.72 7.94
CA ARG A 118 12.17 -4.11 7.72
C ARG A 118 12.03 -4.91 9.01
N ARG A 119 12.81 -4.59 10.05
CA ARG A 119 12.66 -5.24 11.36
C ARG A 119 11.38 -4.82 12.08
N VAL A 120 11.00 -3.55 11.94
CA VAL A 120 9.77 -2.99 12.53
C VAL A 120 8.54 -3.38 11.71
N CYS A 121 8.67 -3.33 10.39
CA CYS A 121 7.65 -3.68 9.42
C CYS A 121 8.20 -4.76 8.46
N PRO A 122 8.03 -6.05 8.79
CA PRO A 122 8.54 -7.16 7.94
C PRO A 122 8.01 -7.15 6.51
N HIS A 123 6.83 -6.57 6.29
CA HIS A 123 6.19 -6.45 4.98
C HIS A 123 6.39 -5.06 4.36
N TRP A 124 7.43 -4.32 4.76
CA TRP A 124 7.73 -2.97 4.28
C TRP A 124 7.62 -2.86 2.75
N ASP A 125 8.31 -3.73 2.03
CA ASP A 125 8.40 -3.67 0.57
C ASP A 125 7.04 -3.92 -0.13
N LEU A 126 6.11 -4.63 0.52
CA LEU A 126 4.73 -4.83 0.02
C LEU A 126 3.79 -3.69 0.42
N LEU A 127 3.98 -3.11 1.60
CA LEU A 127 3.08 -2.10 2.16
C LEU A 127 3.43 -0.69 1.69
N HIS A 128 4.71 -0.40 1.43
CA HIS A 128 5.15 0.95 1.03
C HIS A 128 4.51 1.42 -0.28
N PRO A 129 4.39 0.59 -1.35
CA PRO A 129 3.73 1.01 -2.59
C PRO A 129 2.25 1.38 -2.41
N ILE A 130 1.54 0.84 -1.42
CA ILE A 130 0.10 1.10 -1.20
C ILE A 130 -0.18 2.12 -0.09
N MET A 131 0.70 2.21 0.92
CA MET A 131 0.53 3.10 2.08
C MET A 131 1.41 4.35 2.01
N GLY A 132 2.42 4.35 1.15
CA GLY A 132 3.35 5.46 0.95
C GLY A 132 2.76 6.59 0.11
N PRO A 133 3.52 7.69 -0.04
CA PRO A 133 3.17 8.74 -0.99
C PRO A 133 3.06 8.11 -2.38
N GLN A 134 1.86 8.19 -2.98
CA GLN A 134 1.68 7.81 -4.37
C GLN A 134 2.34 8.90 -5.21
N ALA A 135 3.36 8.56 -5.99
CA ALA A 135 3.88 9.46 -7.00
C ALA A 135 2.74 9.71 -7.98
N THR A 136 2.15 10.91 -7.95
CA THR A 136 1.22 11.33 -8.99
C THR A 136 2.04 11.47 -10.25
N GLU A 137 2.07 10.44 -11.09
CA GLU A 137 2.54 10.58 -12.46
C GLU A 137 1.57 11.56 -13.15
N ILE A 138 1.98 12.82 -13.22
CA ILE A 138 1.32 13.84 -14.02
C ILE A 138 1.54 13.39 -15.46
N HIS A 139 0.56 12.71 -16.05
CA HIS A 139 0.52 12.54 -17.50
C HIS A 139 0.30 13.93 -18.10
N GLU A 140 1.39 14.58 -18.51
CA GLU A 140 1.35 15.76 -19.36
C GLU A 140 0.71 15.36 -20.69
N GLU A 141 -0.57 15.68 -20.83
CA GLU A 141 -1.33 15.52 -22.06
C GLU A 141 -0.83 16.56 -23.07
N HIS A 142 0.09 16.12 -23.94
CA HIS A 142 0.62 16.92 -25.03
C HIS A 142 -0.47 17.10 -26.11
N THR A 143 -1.36 18.07 -25.88
CA THR A 143 -2.32 18.53 -26.90
C THR A 143 -1.55 19.22 -28.03
N THR A 144 -1.31 18.45 -29.10
CA THR A 144 -0.77 18.96 -30.36
C THR A 144 -1.88 19.72 -31.07
N ASN A 145 -1.96 21.03 -30.88
CA ASN A 145 -2.85 21.91 -31.63
C ASN A 145 -2.33 22.05 -33.07
N HIS A 146 -2.81 21.18 -33.96
CA HIS A 146 -2.79 21.39 -35.39
C HIS A 146 -4.15 21.96 -35.79
N ASN A 147 -4.19 23.20 -36.30
CA ASN A 147 -5.19 23.68 -37.25
C ASN A 147 -4.68 25.01 -37.83
N ASP A 148 -4.12 24.91 -39.03
CA ASP A 148 -3.87 26.03 -39.93
C ASP A 148 -5.14 26.31 -40.77
N VAL A 149 -5.36 27.60 -41.01
CA VAL A 149 -6.06 28.29 -42.13
C VAL A 149 -7.52 27.94 -42.46
N ASP A 150 -8.42 28.94 -42.45
CA ASP A 150 -8.77 29.69 -43.67
C ASP A 150 -9.75 30.88 -43.41
N ALA A 151 -9.56 31.93 -44.22
CA ALA A 151 -10.49 32.98 -44.70
C ALA A 151 -11.49 33.71 -43.75
N MET A 152 -11.90 34.96 -43.94
CA MET A 152 -11.53 36.15 -44.73
C MET A 152 -12.70 37.14 -44.47
N SER A 153 -12.40 38.32 -43.92
CA SER A 153 -13.06 39.63 -44.14
C SER A 153 -14.60 39.72 -44.36
N LYS A 154 -15.28 40.47 -43.47
CA LYS A 154 -16.25 41.51 -43.90
C LYS A 154 -16.41 42.62 -42.86
N VAL A 155 -16.52 43.83 -43.39
CA VAL A 155 -16.45 45.17 -42.81
C VAL A 155 -17.86 45.71 -42.47
N SER A 156 -17.92 46.78 -41.64
CA SER A 156 -19.07 47.67 -41.32
C SER A 156 -20.07 47.08 -40.31
N GLU A 157 -20.60 47.78 -39.32
CA GLU A 157 -20.95 49.20 -39.24
C GLU A 157 -21.19 49.64 -37.77
N HIS A 158 -21.35 50.94 -37.60
CA HIS A 158 -21.12 51.72 -36.39
C HIS A 158 -22.39 51.98 -35.58
N ALA A 159 -22.19 52.23 -34.29
CA ALA A 159 -22.96 53.11 -33.41
C ALA A 159 -24.50 53.09 -33.46
N SER A 160 -25.12 52.68 -32.35
CA SER A 160 -26.33 53.35 -31.85
C SER A 160 -26.37 53.33 -30.33
N THR A 161 -26.29 54.55 -29.80
CA THR A 161 -26.71 55.02 -28.47
C THR A 161 -28.18 54.69 -28.18
N ASN A 162 -28.48 54.35 -26.92
CA ASN A 162 -29.60 54.89 -26.11
C ASN A 162 -29.57 54.23 -24.71
N THR A 163 -29.27 54.95 -23.62
CA THR A 163 -30.14 55.83 -22.80
C THR A 163 -30.84 55.09 -21.66
N SER A 164 -30.36 55.32 -20.43
CA SER A 164 -31.14 55.83 -19.28
C SER A 164 -30.18 56.34 -18.21
#